data_AF-A0A0C9WEB2-F1
#
_entry.id   AF-A0A0C9WEB2-F1
#
_cell.length_a   1.000
_cell.length_b   1.000
_cell.length_c   1.000
_cell.angle_alpha   90.00
_cell.angle_beta   90.00
_cell.angle_gamma   90.00
#
_symmetry.space_group_name_H-M   'P 1'
#
loop_
_entity.id
_entity.type
_entity.pdbx_description
1 polymer ?
#
loop_
_entity_poly.entity_id
_entity_poly.type
_entity_poly.pdbx_seq_one_letter_code
_entity_poly.pdbx_strand_id
1 'polypeptide(L)'
;ITGYPDNLHYGPQYPGGSSSPVTTSGQASSLSASGSVGQPPAPAEPVTSTSFAQEVRRCSVRGCNKPLAPDVANKMCDECRGRHRVYAMTKRAKRKQEKAAILSQ
;
A
#
# COMPACT_ATOMS: atom_id res chain seq x y z
N ILE A 1 32.39 10.26 -33.87
CA ILE A 1 31.13 9.51 -33.92
C ILE A 1 31.48 8.03 -33.99
N THR A 2 31.41 7.36 -32.84
CA THR A 2 31.62 5.93 -32.59
C THR A 2 31.02 5.75 -31.19
N GLY A 3 29.98 4.97 -30.93
CA GLY A 3 29.49 3.78 -31.61
C GLY A 3 29.26 2.74 -30.51
N TYR A 4 28.33 3.02 -29.59
CA TYR A 4 28.00 2.13 -28.47
C TYR A 4 27.20 0.94 -29.01
N PRO A 5 27.65 -0.33 -28.87
CA PRO A 5 26.82 -1.48 -29.19
C PRO A 5 25.76 -1.67 -28.11
N ASP A 6 24.50 -1.49 -28.52
CA ASP A 6 23.32 -1.86 -27.74
C ASP A 6 23.23 -3.39 -27.63
N ASN A 7 23.23 -3.94 -26.40
CA ASN A 7 22.74 -5.30 -26.14
C ASN A 7 22.46 -5.56 -24.63
N LEU A 8 21.44 -4.91 -24.09
CA LEU A 8 20.91 -5.22 -22.75
C LEU A 8 19.81 -6.29 -22.80
N HIS A 9 20.14 -7.50 -23.26
CA HIS A 9 19.22 -8.64 -23.25
C HIS A 9 19.28 -9.41 -21.91
N TYR A 10 18.72 -8.82 -20.84
CA TYR A 10 18.60 -9.50 -19.53
C TYR A 10 17.13 -9.70 -19.11
N GLY A 11 16.55 -10.82 -19.52
CA GLY A 11 15.26 -11.27 -19.03
C GLY A 11 14.81 -12.60 -19.65
N PRO A 12 14.50 -13.65 -18.86
CA PRO A 12 13.73 -14.77 -19.37
C PRO A 12 12.31 -14.31 -19.70
N GLN A 13 11.86 -14.60 -20.92
CA GLN A 13 10.51 -14.27 -21.38
C GLN A 13 9.48 -15.07 -20.57
N TYR A 14 8.54 -14.37 -19.92
CA TYR A 14 7.29 -14.97 -19.45
C TYR A 14 6.28 -14.93 -20.61
N PRO A 15 5.81 -16.07 -21.15
CA PRO A 15 4.86 -16.07 -22.24
C PRO A 15 3.41 -15.86 -21.77
N GLY A 16 2.66 -15.05 -22.52
CA GLY A 16 1.20 -15.22 -22.68
C GLY A 16 0.28 -14.68 -21.58
N GLY A 17 -0.04 -13.38 -21.63
CA GLY A 17 -1.10 -12.77 -20.82
C GLY A 17 -1.51 -11.38 -21.32
N SER A 18 -2.35 -11.32 -22.36
CA SER A 18 -3.11 -10.13 -22.79
C SER A 18 -4.06 -9.66 -21.65
N SER A 19 -4.47 -8.39 -21.46
CA SER A 19 -4.41 -7.11 -22.21
C SER A 19 -4.63 -5.96 -21.18
N SER A 20 -4.55 -4.63 -21.41
CA SER A 20 -4.27 -3.74 -22.57
C SER A 20 -3.86 -2.35 -22.03
N PRO A 21 -3.30 -1.42 -22.83
CA PRO A 21 -2.87 -0.09 -22.35
C PRO A 21 -4.01 0.93 -22.32
N VAL A 22 -4.08 1.75 -21.26
CA VAL A 22 -4.81 3.04 -21.28
C VAL A 22 -3.97 4.11 -20.61
N THR A 23 -3.41 4.99 -21.44
CA THR A 23 -2.80 6.25 -21.01
C THR A 23 -3.90 7.28 -20.81
N THR A 24 -3.79 8.11 -19.76
CA THR A 24 -3.94 9.58 -19.79
C THR A 24 -4.56 10.15 -18.51
N SER A 25 -4.07 11.32 -18.13
CA SER A 25 -4.52 12.09 -16.96
C SER A 25 -5.74 12.95 -17.34
N GLY A 26 -6.82 12.83 -16.57
CA GLY A 26 -7.98 13.73 -16.65
C GLY A 26 -8.05 14.63 -15.42
N GLN A 27 -7.88 15.95 -15.62
CA GLN A 27 -8.14 16.96 -14.60
C GLN A 27 -9.64 17.36 -14.59
N ALA A 28 -9.96 18.30 -13.72
CA ALA A 28 -11.15 19.17 -13.68
C ALA A 28 -12.27 18.76 -12.72
N SER A 29 -12.43 19.64 -11.72
CA SER A 29 -13.58 19.80 -10.85
C SER A 29 -14.88 20.03 -11.64
N SER A 30 -16.01 19.55 -11.13
CA SER A 30 -17.32 20.12 -11.41
C SER A 30 -18.16 20.17 -10.15
N LEU A 31 -18.90 21.27 -9.99
CA LEU A 31 -19.61 21.63 -8.77
C LEU A 31 -21.04 21.05 -8.75
N SER A 32 -21.54 20.82 -7.54
CA SER A 32 -22.91 21.12 -7.07
C SER A 32 -24.09 21.11 -8.05
N ALA A 33 -25.13 20.32 -7.75
CA ALA A 33 -26.39 20.89 -7.23
C ALA A 33 -27.49 19.84 -6.87
N SER A 34 -28.10 20.08 -5.69
CA SER A 34 -29.54 19.98 -5.39
C SER A 34 -30.34 18.70 -5.70
N GLY A 35 -30.71 18.01 -4.61
CA GLY A 35 -31.80 17.02 -4.53
C GLY A 35 -32.52 17.07 -3.18
N SER A 36 -33.28 18.14 -2.93
CA SER A 36 -34.29 18.26 -1.85
C SER A 36 -35.45 17.28 -2.13
N VAL A 37 -36.31 16.78 -1.22
CA VAL A 37 -36.65 17.02 0.20
C VAL A 37 -37.03 15.66 0.82
N GLY A 38 -36.85 15.43 2.12
CA GLY A 38 -37.31 14.17 2.75
C GLY A 38 -37.19 14.09 4.27
N GLN A 39 -37.70 15.07 5.01
CA GLN A 39 -37.66 15.08 6.48
C GLN A 39 -39.00 14.68 7.11
N PRO A 40 -39.06 13.54 7.83
CA PRO A 40 -39.95 13.34 8.96
C PRO A 40 -39.20 13.65 10.28
N PRO A 41 -39.74 14.48 11.19
CA PRO A 41 -39.18 14.69 12.51
C PRO A 41 -39.69 13.68 13.55
N ALA A 42 -38.96 13.60 14.67
CA ALA A 42 -39.29 12.95 15.94
C ALA A 42 -39.12 11.41 16.06
N PRO A 43 -38.87 10.89 17.28
CA PRO A 43 -38.14 11.48 18.41
C PRO A 43 -36.90 10.65 18.80
N ALA A 44 -36.19 11.11 19.84
CA ALA A 44 -34.92 10.54 20.27
C ALA A 44 -35.02 9.10 20.79
N GLU A 45 -34.52 8.15 20.00
CA GLU A 45 -34.01 6.87 20.50
C GLU A 45 -32.49 6.92 20.40
N PRO A 46 -31.72 6.77 21.51
CA PRO A 46 -30.30 6.55 21.39
C PRO A 46 -30.13 5.16 20.77
N VAL A 47 -29.92 5.12 19.45
CA VAL A 47 -29.36 3.95 18.77
C VAL A 47 -28.04 3.65 19.45
N THR A 48 -28.13 2.78 20.45
CA THR A 48 -27.06 2.43 21.36
C THR A 48 -26.16 1.58 20.51
N SER A 49 -25.28 2.25 19.77
CA SER A 49 -24.39 1.71 18.76
C SER A 49 -23.64 0.57 19.42
N THR A 50 -24.14 -0.65 19.22
CA THR A 50 -23.78 -1.80 20.03
C THR A 50 -22.28 -1.91 19.95
N SER A 51 -21.62 -1.54 21.05
CA SER A 51 -20.18 -1.50 21.14
C SER A 51 -19.76 -2.95 21.33
N PHE A 52 -19.86 -3.72 20.24
CA PHE A 52 -19.12 -4.94 20.00
C PHE A 52 -17.72 -4.64 20.52
N ALA A 53 -17.37 -5.22 21.67
CA ALA A 53 -16.18 -4.83 22.41
C ALA A 53 -15.01 -5.03 21.45
N GLN A 54 -14.48 -3.93 20.91
CA GLN A 54 -13.62 -4.00 19.74
C GLN A 54 -12.34 -4.67 20.18
N GLU A 55 -12.22 -5.96 19.88
CA GLU A 55 -11.17 -6.79 20.45
C GLU A 55 -9.83 -6.15 20.08
N VAL A 56 -9.05 -5.82 21.11
CA VAL A 56 -7.86 -4.97 20.97
C VAL A 56 -6.82 -5.74 20.16
N ARG A 57 -6.85 -5.55 18.84
CA ARG A 57 -5.96 -6.23 17.90
C ARG A 57 -4.52 -5.96 18.30
N ARG A 58 -3.69 -7.01 18.31
CA ARG A 58 -2.28 -6.93 18.69
C ARG A 58 -1.38 -7.02 17.47
N CYS A 59 -0.19 -6.44 17.57
CA CYS A 59 0.82 -6.53 16.52
C CYS A 59 1.19 -8.00 16.21
N SER A 60 1.19 -8.37 14.93
CA SER A 60 1.46 -9.75 14.47
C SER A 60 2.94 -10.16 14.53
N VAL A 61 3.82 -9.35 15.10
CA VAL A 61 5.27 -9.63 15.19
C VAL A 61 5.53 -10.40 16.48
N ARG A 62 6.16 -11.57 16.37
CA ARG A 62 6.55 -12.40 17.52
C ARG A 62 7.32 -11.56 18.54
N GLY A 63 6.85 -11.55 19.79
CA GLY A 63 7.43 -10.74 20.88
C GLY A 63 6.95 -9.28 20.93
N CYS A 64 6.06 -8.81 20.05
CA CYS A 64 5.48 -7.48 20.12
C CYS A 64 3.99 -7.54 20.51
N ASN A 65 3.67 -7.17 21.74
CA ASN A 65 2.29 -7.18 22.26
C ASN A 65 1.57 -5.82 22.17
N LYS A 66 2.10 -4.85 21.40
CA LYS A 66 1.52 -3.50 21.30
C LYS A 66 0.09 -3.55 20.72
N PRO A 67 -0.86 -2.82 21.33
CA PRO A 67 -2.20 -2.69 20.79
C PRO A 67 -2.16 -1.89 19.47
N LEU A 68 -3.01 -2.28 18.53
CA LEU A 68 -3.31 -1.55 17.31
C LEU A 68 -4.61 -0.77 17.51
N ALA A 69 -4.69 0.43 16.95
CA ALA A 69 -5.96 1.13 16.83
C ALA A 69 -6.93 0.30 15.96
N PRO A 70 -8.21 0.17 16.34
CA PRO A 70 -9.16 -0.71 15.67
C PRO A 70 -9.40 -0.29 14.21
N ASP A 71 -9.38 1.00 13.94
CA ASP A 71 -9.49 1.65 12.62
C ASP A 71 -8.36 1.25 11.65
N VAL A 72 -7.16 0.99 12.17
CA VAL A 72 -5.97 0.80 11.35
C VAL A 72 -5.90 -0.62 10.79
N ALA A 73 -6.26 -0.81 9.51
CA ALA A 73 -6.24 -2.08 8.79
C ALA A 73 -4.86 -2.80 8.71
N ASN A 74 -3.81 -2.23 9.30
CA ASN A 74 -2.49 -2.86 9.37
C ASN A 74 -2.43 -3.93 10.48
N LYS A 75 -1.67 -5.00 10.21
CA LYS A 75 -1.38 -6.10 11.15
C LYS A 75 -0.15 -5.86 12.05
N MET A 76 0.59 -4.79 11.82
CA MET A 76 1.82 -4.46 12.54
C MET A 76 1.75 -3.05 13.11
N CYS A 77 2.22 -2.85 14.33
CA CYS A 77 2.34 -1.50 14.92
C CYS A 77 3.42 -0.68 14.16
N ASP A 78 3.35 0.64 14.25
CA ASP A 78 4.19 1.51 13.43
C ASP A 78 5.69 1.41 13.74
N GLU A 79 6.06 1.09 14.98
CA GLU A 79 7.45 0.74 15.34
C GLU A 79 7.97 -0.48 14.55
N CYS A 80 7.20 -1.57 14.53
CA CYS A 80 7.57 -2.77 13.80
C CYS A 80 7.54 -2.54 12.29
N ARG A 81 6.62 -1.72 11.77
CA ARG A 81 6.62 -1.27 10.36
C ARG A 81 7.88 -0.46 10.05
N GLY A 82 8.30 0.43 10.94
CA GLY A 82 9.56 1.18 10.85
C GLY A 82 10.78 0.27 10.75
N ARG A 83 10.92 -0.69 11.68
CA ARG A 83 12.00 -1.69 11.66
C ARG A 83 12.00 -2.52 10.36
N HIS A 84 10.84 -3.00 9.92
CA HIS A 84 10.70 -3.71 8.64
C HIS A 84 11.08 -2.84 7.44
N ARG A 85 10.75 -1.54 7.45
CA ARG A 85 11.13 -0.60 6.38
C ARG A 85 12.65 -0.45 6.29
N VAL A 86 13.33 -0.22 7.42
CA VAL A 86 14.79 -0.12 7.47
C VAL A 86 15.45 -1.42 7.00
N TYR A 87 15.03 -2.58 7.53
CA TYR A 87 15.54 -3.88 7.09
C TYR A 87 15.33 -4.14 5.59
N ALA A 88 14.17 -3.80 5.04
CA ALA A 88 13.89 -3.94 3.61
C ALA A 88 14.77 -3.02 2.76
N MET A 89 15.03 -1.79 3.20
CA MET A 89 15.93 -0.84 2.53
C MET A 89 17.38 -1.34 2.52
N THR A 90 17.94 -1.69 3.69
CA THR A 90 19.32 -2.17 3.79
C THR A 90 19.54 -3.48 3.04
N LYS A 91 18.58 -4.41 3.11
CA LYS A 91 18.61 -5.67 2.33
C LYS A 91 18.57 -5.43 0.82
N ARG A 92 17.83 -4.43 0.33
CA ARG A 92 17.82 -4.05 -1.10
C ARG A 92 19.12 -3.39 -1.52
N ALA A 93 19.67 -2.49 -0.70
CA ALA A 93 20.95 -1.84 -0.96
C ALA A 93 22.09 -2.86 -1.06
N LYS A 94 22.21 -3.76 -0.07
CA LYS A 94 23.18 -4.87 -0.06
C LYS A 94 23.05 -5.74 -1.32
N ARG A 95 21.84 -6.20 -1.65
CA ARG A 95 21.60 -7.00 -2.87
C ARG A 95 21.96 -6.29 -4.17
N LYS A 96 21.79 -4.96 -4.24
CA LYS A 96 22.19 -4.16 -5.41
C LYS A 96 23.72 -4.11 -5.54
N GLN A 97 24.44 -3.93 -4.43
CA GLN A 97 25.90 -3.96 -4.39
C GLN A 97 26.45 -5.35 -4.75
N GLU A 98 25.91 -6.41 -4.14
CA GLU A 98 26.28 -7.81 -4.43
C GLU A 98 26.07 -8.15 -5.92
N LYS A 99 24.90 -7.81 -6.48
CA LYS A 99 24.63 -8.05 -7.91
C LYS A 99 25.58 -7.26 -8.82
N ALA A 100 25.91 -6.01 -8.46
CA ALA A 100 26.83 -5.20 -9.24
C ALA A 100 28.26 -5.77 -9.24
N ALA A 101 28.76 -6.22 -8.09
CA ALA A 101 30.10 -6.81 -7.94
C ALA A 101 30.25 -8.18 -8.63
N ILE A 102 29.15 -8.93 -8.78
CA ILE A 102 29.13 -10.17 -9.57
C ILE A 102 29.10 -9.87 -11.07
N LEU A 103 28.39 -8.82 -11.50
CA LEU A 103 28.25 -8.46 -12.92
C LEU A 103 29.47 -7.72 -13.49
N SER A 104 30.37 -7.22 -12.64
CA SER A 104 31.58 -6.49 -13.03
C SER A 104 32.84 -7.36 -13.14
N GLN A 105 32.68 -8.67 -13.28
CA GLN A 105 33.73 -9.67 -13.50
C GLN A 105 33.42 -10.46 -14.78
#